data_AF-A0A6B9ZQ13-F1
#
_entry.id   AF-A0A6B9ZQ13-F1
#
_cell.length_a   1.000
_cell.length_b   1.000
_cell.length_c   1.000
_cell.angle_alpha   90.00
_cell.angle_beta   90.00
_cell.angle_gamma   90.00
#
_symmetry.space_group_name_H-M   'P 1'
#
loop_
_entity.id
_entity.type
_entity.pdbx_description
1 polymer ?
#
loop_
_entity_poly.entity_id
_entity_poly.type
_entity_poly.pdbx_seq_one_letter_code
_entity_poly.pdbx_strand_id
1 'polypeptide(L)'
;MFRQFLLLSVMVLSVTFVAAQSAPVTDVSTSLLNWTKHLHADVDKYFTREKGEELKRNLDALRRELTTYAKARKNLSDSIFRYNIAPGRKDPHNLELLKTRMGEVIRQMRSVTDLTNDELRAEGDRLNDQIYNVLNGEGTQYLSYLEAFLDGMDISRKNIALDASVAYDRLHQSIDLLTAIQDKVSRKM
;
A
#
# COMPACT_ATOMS: atom_id res chain seq x y z
N MET A 1 22.44 -24.92 -57.38
CA MET A 1 22.78 -24.42 -56.02
C MET A 1 22.08 -23.09 -55.74
N PHE A 2 20.75 -23.02 -55.76
CA PHE A 2 20.01 -21.77 -55.54
C PHE A 2 18.71 -21.97 -54.75
N ARG A 3 18.56 -23.12 -54.10
CA ARG A 3 17.35 -23.52 -53.36
C ARG A 3 17.58 -23.68 -51.85
N GLN A 4 18.84 -23.70 -51.41
CA GLN A 4 19.21 -23.80 -49.99
C GLN A 4 19.35 -22.44 -49.29
N PHE A 5 19.38 -21.33 -50.04
CA PHE A 5 19.44 -19.99 -49.45
C PHE A 5 18.08 -19.41 -49.05
N LEU A 6 16.96 -20.03 -49.45
CA LEU A 6 15.62 -19.53 -49.13
C LEU A 6 15.10 -20.01 -47.76
N LEU A 7 15.69 -21.05 -47.18
CA LEU A 7 15.28 -21.61 -45.89
C LEU A 7 15.98 -20.95 -44.68
N LEU A 8 17.01 -20.13 -44.91
CA LEU A 8 17.75 -19.48 -43.83
C LEU A 8 17.17 -18.11 -43.40
N SER A 9 16.22 -17.55 -44.16
CA SER A 9 15.76 -16.17 -43.96
C SER A 9 14.47 -16.02 -43.14
N VAL A 10 13.85 -17.12 -42.68
CA VAL A 10 12.57 -17.06 -41.93
C VAL A 10 12.74 -17.26 -40.41
N MET A 11 13.94 -17.57 -39.92
CA MET A 11 14.16 -17.88 -38.49
C MET A 11 14.49 -16.69 -37.58
N VAL A 12 14.50 -15.44 -38.06
CA VAL A 12 15.03 -14.30 -37.26
C VAL A 12 13.95 -13.32 -36.75
N LEU A 13 12.66 -13.59 -36.95
CA LEU A 13 11.58 -12.72 -36.46
C LEU A 13 10.64 -13.40 -35.46
N SER A 14 11.20 -14.19 -34.55
CA SER A 14 10.58 -14.42 -33.25
C SER A 14 10.91 -13.23 -32.34
N VAL A 15 10.40 -12.05 -32.68
CA VAL A 15 10.33 -10.96 -31.70
C VAL A 15 9.37 -11.47 -30.62
N THR A 16 9.94 -12.03 -29.56
CA THR A 16 9.20 -12.24 -28.32
C THR A 16 8.77 -10.86 -27.87
N PHE A 17 7.52 -10.50 -28.17
CA PHE A 17 6.80 -9.53 -27.37
C PHE A 17 6.79 -10.12 -25.96
N VAL A 18 7.77 -9.72 -25.15
CA VAL A 18 7.66 -9.85 -23.71
C VAL A 18 6.48 -8.95 -23.38
N ALA A 19 5.28 -9.56 -23.30
CA ALA A 19 4.15 -8.92 -22.69
C ALA A 19 4.65 -8.49 -21.31
N ALA A 20 4.70 -7.19 -21.07
CA ALA A 20 5.02 -6.63 -19.76
C ALA A 20 4.03 -7.27 -18.78
N GLN A 21 4.49 -8.28 -18.03
CA GLN A 21 3.70 -8.85 -16.95
C GLN A 21 3.43 -7.69 -16.00
N SER A 22 2.15 -7.38 -15.79
CA SER A 22 1.76 -6.37 -14.80
C SER A 22 2.42 -6.76 -13.48
N ALA A 23 3.13 -5.82 -12.87
CA ALA A 23 3.77 -6.07 -11.59
C ALA A 23 2.74 -6.64 -10.60
N PRO A 24 3.08 -7.68 -9.83
CA PRO A 24 2.19 -8.32 -8.87
C PRO A 24 1.97 -7.39 -7.66
N VAL A 25 1.12 -6.38 -7.87
CA VAL A 25 0.81 -5.34 -6.89
C VAL A 25 -0.48 -5.67 -6.15
N THR A 26 -0.40 -5.68 -4.83
CA THR A 26 -1.53 -5.77 -3.93
C THR A 26 -2.03 -4.37 -3.60
N ASP A 27 -3.26 -4.03 -3.96
CA ASP A 27 -3.84 -2.70 -3.67
C ASP A 27 -4.28 -2.59 -2.20
N VAL A 28 -3.31 -2.35 -1.33
CA VAL A 28 -3.52 -2.22 0.12
C VAL A 28 -4.24 -0.92 0.48
N SER A 29 -4.14 0.12 -0.36
CA SER A 29 -4.81 1.40 -0.12
C SER A 29 -6.34 1.26 -0.09
N THR A 30 -6.90 0.41 -0.95
CA THR A 30 -8.32 0.09 -0.97
C THR A 30 -8.73 -0.67 0.29
N SER A 31 -8.00 -1.71 0.65
CA SER A 31 -8.32 -2.53 1.82
C SER A 31 -8.25 -1.74 3.13
N LEU A 32 -7.22 -0.89 3.29
CA LEU A 32 -7.10 0.03 4.43
C LEU A 32 -8.28 1.00 4.51
N LEU A 33 -8.70 1.57 3.39
CA LEU A 33 -9.85 2.48 3.37
C LEU A 33 -11.15 1.77 3.73
N ASN A 34 -11.38 0.56 3.21
CA ASN A 34 -12.57 -0.21 3.53
C ASN A 34 -12.63 -0.58 5.02
N TRP A 35 -11.53 -1.09 5.57
CA TRP A 35 -11.44 -1.38 7.00
C TRP A 35 -11.68 -0.13 7.86
N THR A 36 -11.09 1.01 7.48
CA THR A 36 -11.29 2.28 8.19
C THR A 36 -12.74 2.78 8.09
N LYS A 37 -13.42 2.55 6.96
CA LYS A 37 -14.85 2.86 6.80
C LYS A 37 -15.71 2.01 7.73
N HIS A 38 -15.44 0.72 7.84
CA HIS A 38 -16.15 -0.17 8.75
C HIS A 38 -15.91 0.21 10.21
N LEU A 39 -14.66 0.48 10.58
CA LEU A 39 -14.29 1.06 11.88
C LEU A 39 -15.09 2.34 12.17
N HIS A 40 -15.18 3.26 11.21
CA HIS A 40 -15.92 4.51 11.39
C HIS A 40 -17.44 4.32 11.52
N ALA A 41 -18.02 3.39 10.75
CA ALA A 41 -19.45 3.10 10.79
C ALA A 41 -19.85 2.44 12.11
N ASP A 42 -19.01 1.55 12.63
CA ASP A 42 -19.35 0.67 13.75
C ASP A 42 -18.71 1.06 15.08
N VAL A 43 -18.00 2.19 15.16
CA VAL A 43 -17.38 2.68 16.41
C VAL A 43 -18.31 2.68 17.61
N ASP A 44 -19.58 2.98 17.38
CA ASP A 44 -20.57 3.03 18.44
C ASP A 44 -20.94 1.65 19.01
N LYS A 45 -20.74 0.57 18.25
CA LYS A 45 -21.06 -0.80 18.64
C LYS A 45 -20.00 -1.43 19.56
N TYR A 46 -18.74 -1.05 19.41
CA TYR A 46 -17.62 -1.66 20.17
C TYR A 46 -16.94 -0.71 21.15
N PHE A 47 -17.21 0.60 21.08
CA PHE A 47 -16.71 1.54 22.08
C PHE A 47 -17.29 1.24 23.47
N THR A 48 -16.40 1.12 24.46
CA THR A 48 -16.74 1.15 25.88
C THR A 48 -15.92 2.23 26.58
N ARG A 49 -16.48 2.87 27.62
CA ARG A 49 -15.76 3.90 28.39
C ARG A 49 -14.45 3.39 28.99
N GLU A 50 -14.46 2.14 29.44
CA GLU A 50 -13.27 1.48 30.01
C GLU A 50 -12.10 1.42 29.01
N LYS A 51 -12.38 1.18 27.72
CA LYS A 51 -11.37 1.09 26.66
C LYS A 51 -11.14 2.42 25.93
N GLY A 52 -11.90 3.47 26.26
CA GLY A 52 -11.97 4.70 25.47
C GLY A 52 -10.64 5.47 25.37
N GLU A 53 -9.93 5.60 26.49
CA GLU A 53 -8.61 6.25 26.51
C GLU A 53 -7.55 5.49 25.71
N GLU A 54 -7.56 4.15 25.81
CA GLU A 54 -6.64 3.30 25.05
C GLU A 54 -6.94 3.37 23.55
N LEU A 55 -8.22 3.25 23.18
CA LEU A 55 -8.66 3.36 21.80
C LEU A 55 -8.28 4.72 21.21
N LYS A 56 -8.48 5.82 21.95
CA LYS A 56 -8.10 7.17 21.51
C LYS A 56 -6.60 7.29 21.24
N ARG A 57 -5.75 6.75 22.12
CA ARG A 57 -4.30 6.74 21.94
C ARG A 57 -3.87 5.91 20.73
N ASN A 58 -4.44 4.72 20.56
CA ASN A 58 -4.10 3.82 19.46
C ASN A 58 -4.56 4.38 18.10
N LEU A 59 -5.74 5.01 18.05
CA LEU A 59 -6.20 5.74 16.86
C LEU A 59 -5.26 6.90 16.50
N ASP A 60 -4.74 7.63 17.50
CA ASP A 60 -3.81 8.74 17.25
C ASP A 60 -2.47 8.25 16.71
N ALA A 61 -1.96 7.16 17.29
CA ALA A 61 -0.75 6.51 16.81
C ALA A 61 -0.92 6.01 15.38
N LEU A 62 -2.01 5.28 15.08
CA LEU A 62 -2.31 4.82 13.72
C LEU A 62 -2.42 5.97 12.72
N ARG A 63 -3.13 7.04 13.07
CA ARG A 63 -3.27 8.24 12.21
C ARG A 63 -1.92 8.87 11.90
N ARG A 64 -1.04 9.01 12.91
CA ARG A 64 0.30 9.59 12.74
C ARG A 64 1.19 8.73 11.84
N GLU A 65 1.19 7.42 12.03
CA GLU A 65 1.98 6.52 11.18
C GLU A 65 1.46 6.50 9.75
N LEU A 66 0.13 6.46 9.56
CA LEU A 66 -0.49 6.51 8.24
C LEU A 66 -0.19 7.82 7.51
N THR A 67 -0.22 8.94 8.24
CA THR A 67 0.17 10.26 7.71
C THR A 67 1.64 10.27 7.27
N THR A 68 2.52 9.67 8.06
CA THR A 68 3.96 9.60 7.76
C THR A 68 4.21 8.73 6.53
N TYR A 69 3.54 7.58 6.44
CA TYR A 69 3.59 6.70 5.27
C TYR A 69 3.09 7.40 3.99
N ALA A 70 1.92 8.05 4.05
CA ALA A 70 1.34 8.76 2.91
C ALA A 70 2.25 9.89 2.42
N LYS A 71 2.85 10.66 3.33
CA LYS A 71 3.82 11.71 2.98
C LYS A 71 5.09 11.15 2.33
N ALA A 72 5.64 10.06 2.86
CA ALA A 72 6.81 9.41 2.27
C ALA A 72 6.54 8.97 0.82
N ARG A 73 5.42 8.28 0.59
CA ARG A 73 5.00 7.88 -0.77
C ARG A 73 4.87 9.06 -1.71
N LYS A 74 4.19 10.12 -1.28
CA LYS A 74 3.95 11.31 -2.10
C LYS A 74 5.27 12.00 -2.48
N ASN A 75 6.15 12.21 -1.51
CA ASN A 75 7.45 12.83 -1.74
C ASN A 75 8.33 12.00 -2.70
N LEU A 76 8.33 10.67 -2.55
CA LEU A 76 9.08 9.78 -3.42
C LEU A 76 8.53 9.79 -4.85
N SER A 77 7.22 9.68 -5.01
CA SER A 77 6.58 9.81 -6.31
C SER A 77 6.92 11.16 -6.96
N ASP A 78 6.76 12.27 -6.24
CA ASP A 78 7.05 13.61 -6.76
C ASP A 78 8.52 13.77 -7.15
N SER A 79 9.44 13.16 -6.40
CA SER A 79 10.87 13.10 -6.72
C SER A 79 11.12 12.35 -8.04
N ILE A 80 10.50 11.17 -8.20
CA ILE A 80 10.60 10.37 -9.44
C ILE A 80 10.18 11.18 -10.67
N PHE A 81 9.06 11.90 -10.57
CA PHE A 81 8.59 12.76 -11.66
C PHE A 81 9.48 13.98 -11.87
N ARG A 82 9.86 14.69 -10.79
CA ARG A 82 10.67 15.91 -10.86
C ARG A 82 12.04 15.68 -11.47
N TYR A 83 12.69 14.58 -11.10
CA TYR A 83 14.04 14.25 -11.56
C TYR A 83 14.06 13.29 -12.75
N ASN A 84 12.89 13.02 -13.35
CA ASN A 84 12.78 12.21 -14.55
C ASN A 84 13.42 10.81 -14.38
N ILE A 85 13.30 10.21 -13.19
CA ILE A 85 13.97 8.94 -12.87
C ILE A 85 13.49 7.85 -13.83
N ALA A 86 14.43 7.13 -14.44
CA ALA A 86 14.12 6.07 -15.39
C ALA A 86 13.64 4.79 -14.66
N PRO A 87 12.66 4.06 -15.23
CA PRO A 87 12.33 2.71 -14.78
C PRO A 87 13.55 1.77 -14.81
N GLY A 88 13.51 0.70 -14.02
CA GLY A 88 14.62 -0.26 -13.92
C GLY A 88 15.73 0.15 -12.95
N ARG A 89 15.78 1.41 -12.51
CA ARG A 89 16.76 1.87 -11.51
C ARG A 89 16.32 1.48 -10.11
N LYS A 90 17.03 0.54 -9.49
CA LYS A 90 16.81 0.16 -8.09
C LYS A 90 17.11 1.31 -7.13
N ASP A 91 16.28 1.41 -6.11
CA ASP A 91 16.45 2.29 -4.95
C ASP A 91 16.05 1.52 -3.68
N PRO A 92 16.92 0.61 -3.22
CA PRO A 92 16.63 -0.25 -2.08
C PRO A 92 16.46 0.54 -0.78
N HIS A 93 17.07 1.72 -0.67
CA HIS A 93 16.94 2.57 0.51
C HIS A 93 15.53 3.12 0.66
N ASN A 94 14.98 3.70 -0.40
CA ASN A 94 13.61 4.22 -0.36
C ASN A 94 12.56 3.10 -0.36
N LEU A 95 12.86 1.94 -0.95
CA LEU A 95 12.02 0.76 -0.80
C LEU A 95 11.93 0.32 0.66
N GLU A 96 13.06 0.18 1.34
CA GLU A 96 13.12 -0.23 2.75
C GLU A 96 12.44 0.80 3.66
N LEU A 97 12.60 2.10 3.37
CA LEU A 97 11.87 3.15 4.05
C LEU A 97 10.35 2.95 3.96
N LEU A 98 9.81 2.67 2.78
CA LEU A 98 8.37 2.44 2.60
C LEU A 98 7.91 1.19 3.35
N LYS A 99 8.68 0.09 3.27
CA LYS A 99 8.38 -1.15 3.99
C LYS A 99 8.35 -0.95 5.50
N THR A 100 9.38 -0.30 6.05
CA THR A 100 9.46 0.04 7.48
C THR A 100 8.25 0.87 7.92
N ARG A 101 7.89 1.91 7.15
CA ARG A 101 6.74 2.77 7.48
C ARG A 101 5.41 2.02 7.41
N MET A 102 5.22 1.12 6.45
CA MET A 102 4.04 0.24 6.42
C MET A 102 4.04 -0.73 7.61
N GLY A 103 5.21 -1.24 8.01
CA GLY A 103 5.36 -2.06 9.22
C GLY A 103 4.83 -1.37 10.48
N GLU A 104 5.12 -0.08 10.63
CA GLU A 104 4.57 0.72 11.73
C GLU A 104 3.04 0.92 11.60
N VAL A 105 2.53 1.17 10.38
CA VAL A 105 1.08 1.27 10.14
C VAL A 105 0.35 0.00 10.58
N ILE A 106 0.80 -1.18 10.16
CA ILE A 106 0.13 -2.45 10.51
C ILE A 106 0.24 -2.76 12.01
N ARG A 107 1.36 -2.40 12.64
CA ARG A 107 1.53 -2.55 14.08
C ARG A 107 0.49 -1.74 14.84
N GLN A 108 0.28 -0.48 14.45
CA GLN A 108 -0.75 0.37 15.05
C GLN A 108 -2.17 -0.06 14.68
N MET A 109 -2.36 -0.58 13.47
CA MET A 109 -3.64 -1.12 13.02
C MET A 109 -4.07 -2.28 13.92
N ARG A 110 -3.15 -3.20 14.25
CA ARG A 110 -3.40 -4.28 15.22
C ARG A 110 -3.81 -3.74 16.59
N SER A 111 -3.10 -2.75 17.12
CA SER A 111 -3.44 -2.13 18.41
C SER A 111 -4.84 -1.49 18.45
N VAL A 112 -5.34 -0.98 17.32
CA VAL A 112 -6.74 -0.53 17.21
C VAL A 112 -7.69 -1.72 17.12
N THR A 113 -7.36 -2.69 16.27
CA THR A 113 -8.13 -3.90 15.97
C THR A 113 -8.42 -4.73 17.23
N ASP A 114 -7.45 -4.85 18.14
CA ASP A 114 -7.58 -5.55 19.41
C ASP A 114 -8.71 -4.99 20.30
N LEU A 115 -9.03 -3.71 20.16
CA LEU A 115 -10.04 -3.00 20.93
C LEU A 115 -11.43 -3.00 20.27
N THR A 116 -11.59 -3.65 19.12
CA THR A 116 -12.86 -3.72 18.38
C THR A 116 -13.65 -5.00 18.69
N ASN A 117 -14.77 -5.21 17.99
CA ASN A 117 -15.53 -6.46 18.05
C ASN A 117 -14.86 -7.56 17.20
N ASP A 118 -15.34 -8.80 17.31
CA ASP A 118 -14.70 -9.96 16.65
C ASP A 118 -14.73 -9.89 15.12
N GLU A 119 -15.79 -9.30 14.55
CA GLU A 119 -15.93 -9.15 13.09
C GLU A 119 -14.88 -8.19 12.52
N LEU A 120 -14.78 -6.99 13.09
CA LEU A 120 -13.81 -5.99 12.66
C LEU A 120 -12.39 -6.41 13.04
N ARG A 121 -12.23 -7.16 14.13
CA ARG A 121 -10.96 -7.81 14.49
C ARG A 121 -10.51 -8.75 13.39
N ALA A 122 -11.37 -9.67 12.98
CA ALA A 122 -11.05 -10.64 11.93
C ALA A 122 -10.80 -10.00 10.55
N GLU A 123 -11.46 -8.88 10.23
CA GLU A 123 -11.12 -8.10 9.03
C GLU A 123 -9.73 -7.45 9.15
N GLY A 124 -9.44 -6.81 10.29
CA GLY A 124 -8.15 -6.18 10.54
C GLY A 124 -6.99 -7.17 10.54
N ASP A 125 -7.18 -8.36 11.13
CA ASP A 125 -6.16 -9.42 11.15
C ASP A 125 -5.86 -9.95 9.76
N ARG A 126 -6.88 -10.21 8.94
CA ARG A 126 -6.70 -10.62 7.54
C ARG A 126 -5.92 -9.60 6.74
N LEU A 127 -6.21 -8.31 6.92
CA LEU A 127 -5.48 -7.23 6.26
C LEU A 127 -4.04 -7.13 6.76
N ASN A 128 -3.82 -7.22 8.07
CA ASN A 128 -2.48 -7.23 8.66
C ASN A 128 -1.64 -8.39 8.10
N ASP A 129 -2.20 -9.59 8.04
CA ASP A 129 -1.52 -10.78 7.54
C ASP A 129 -1.20 -10.64 6.05
N GLN A 130 -2.13 -10.12 5.26
CA GLN A 130 -1.91 -9.83 3.84
C GLN A 130 -0.72 -8.88 3.63
N ILE A 131 -0.68 -7.76 4.38
CA ILE A 131 0.41 -6.79 4.28
C ILE A 131 1.72 -7.40 4.78
N TYR A 132 1.67 -8.09 5.93
CA TYR A 132 2.84 -8.74 6.54
C TYR A 132 3.48 -9.75 5.58
N ASN A 133 2.68 -10.56 4.91
CA ASN A 133 3.15 -11.55 3.93
C ASN A 133 3.83 -10.89 2.73
N VAL A 134 3.34 -9.74 2.25
CA VAL A 134 4.00 -8.99 1.18
C VAL A 134 5.30 -8.35 1.66
N LEU A 135 5.34 -7.82 2.89
CA LEU A 135 6.54 -7.18 3.45
C LEU A 135 7.68 -8.18 3.69
N ASN A 136 7.36 -9.39 4.18
CA ASN A 136 8.32 -10.40 4.61
C ASN A 136 8.45 -11.59 3.65
N GLY A 137 7.64 -11.66 2.61
CA GLY A 137 7.67 -12.75 1.64
C GLY A 137 8.92 -12.72 0.75
N GLU A 138 9.25 -13.88 0.18
CA GLU A 138 10.35 -14.06 -0.77
C GLU A 138 10.01 -13.47 -2.15
N GLY A 139 9.88 -12.14 -2.22
CA GLY A 139 10.30 -11.33 -3.37
C GLY A 139 9.45 -11.32 -4.65
N THR A 140 8.16 -11.67 -4.62
CA THR A 140 7.31 -11.62 -5.84
C THR A 140 6.05 -10.79 -5.71
N GLN A 141 5.87 -9.99 -4.66
CA GLN A 141 4.70 -9.13 -4.49
C GLN A 141 5.09 -7.78 -3.92
N TYR A 142 4.31 -6.75 -4.28
CA TYR A 142 4.52 -5.37 -3.83
C TYR A 142 3.22 -4.78 -3.32
N LEU A 143 3.27 -3.84 -2.38
CA LEU A 143 2.07 -3.15 -1.88
C LEU A 143 1.65 -2.01 -2.82
N SER A 144 2.49 -1.67 -3.79
CA SER A 144 2.22 -0.58 -4.74
C SER A 144 3.11 -0.64 -5.97
N TYR A 145 2.69 0.08 -7.01
CA TYR A 145 3.53 0.30 -8.19
C TYR A 145 4.77 1.13 -7.87
N LEU A 146 4.72 1.99 -6.85
CA LEU A 146 5.88 2.72 -6.37
C LEU A 146 6.95 1.78 -5.81
N GLU A 147 6.58 0.81 -4.97
CA GLU A 147 7.52 -0.18 -4.43
C GLU A 147 8.10 -1.07 -5.53
N ALA A 148 7.28 -1.52 -6.48
CA ALA A 148 7.74 -2.28 -7.64
C ALA A 148 8.77 -1.48 -8.47
N PHE A 149 8.51 -0.18 -8.68
CA PHE A 149 9.46 0.72 -9.36
C PHE A 149 10.79 0.83 -8.60
N LEU A 150 10.74 1.00 -7.28
CA LEU A 150 11.93 1.12 -6.42
C LEU A 150 12.73 -0.18 -6.36
N ASP A 151 12.11 -1.35 -6.55
CA ASP A 151 12.85 -2.62 -6.70
C ASP A 151 13.46 -2.83 -8.10
N GLY A 152 13.24 -1.88 -9.01
CA GLY A 152 13.79 -1.89 -10.36
C GLY A 152 12.91 -2.63 -11.37
N MET A 153 11.62 -2.79 -11.11
CA MET A 153 10.70 -3.23 -12.17
C MET A 153 10.49 -2.11 -13.19
N ASP A 154 10.25 -2.51 -14.44
CA ASP A 154 9.88 -1.59 -15.52
C ASP A 154 8.40 -1.16 -15.37
N ILE A 155 8.16 -0.21 -14.47
CA ILE A 155 6.83 0.34 -14.22
C ILE A 155 6.64 1.61 -15.04
N SER A 156 5.57 1.64 -15.84
CA SER A 156 5.22 2.82 -16.62
C SER A 156 4.94 4.04 -15.72
N ARG A 157 5.32 5.24 -16.18
CA ARG A 157 5.00 6.49 -15.50
C ARG A 157 3.50 6.69 -15.24
N LYS A 158 2.67 6.18 -16.15
CA LYS A 158 1.21 6.19 -15.99
C LYS A 158 0.78 5.42 -14.73
N ASN A 159 1.35 4.24 -14.49
CA ASN A 159 1.02 3.43 -13.33
C ASN A 159 1.51 4.07 -12.03
N ILE A 160 2.71 4.68 -12.05
CA ILE A 160 3.22 5.45 -10.90
C ILE A 160 2.31 6.66 -10.62
N ALA A 161 1.88 7.39 -11.65
CA ALA A 161 1.00 8.54 -11.49
C ALA A 161 -0.38 8.13 -10.95
N LEU A 162 -0.93 7.03 -11.44
CA LEU A 162 -2.20 6.48 -10.96
C LEU A 162 -2.08 6.07 -9.48
N ASP A 163 -1.02 5.36 -9.12
CA ASP A 163 -0.72 4.98 -7.73
C ASP A 163 -0.57 6.23 -6.84
N ALA A 164 0.21 7.22 -7.28
CA ALA A 164 0.47 8.45 -6.56
C ALA A 164 -0.74 9.36 -6.37
N SER A 165 -1.78 9.21 -7.20
CA SER A 165 -3.05 9.91 -7.04
C SER A 165 -4.04 9.06 -6.25
N VAL A 166 -4.41 7.90 -6.78
CA VAL A 166 -5.52 7.09 -6.25
C VAL A 166 -5.19 6.51 -4.88
N ALA A 167 -4.00 5.93 -4.70
CA ALA A 167 -3.62 5.38 -3.40
C ALA A 167 -3.45 6.49 -2.36
N TYR A 168 -2.90 7.64 -2.77
CA TYR A 168 -2.77 8.82 -1.91
C TYR A 168 -4.13 9.34 -1.43
N ASP A 169 -5.09 9.50 -2.34
CA ASP A 169 -6.45 9.97 -1.99
C ASP A 169 -7.15 9.01 -1.03
N ARG A 170 -6.96 7.69 -1.21
CA ARG A 170 -7.50 6.68 -0.30
C ARG A 170 -6.86 6.72 1.08
N LEU A 171 -5.53 6.87 1.14
CA LEU A 171 -4.81 7.02 2.41
C LEU A 171 -5.26 8.28 3.17
N HIS A 172 -5.46 9.39 2.47
CA HIS A 172 -6.02 10.62 3.06
C HIS A 172 -7.43 10.43 3.58
N GLN A 173 -8.31 9.80 2.79
CA GLN A 173 -9.66 9.47 3.27
C GLN A 173 -9.63 8.63 4.54
N SER A 174 -8.72 7.66 4.64
CA SER A 174 -8.53 6.88 5.87
C SER A 174 -8.07 7.76 7.04
N ILE A 175 -7.13 8.68 6.83
CA ILE A 175 -6.65 9.62 7.86
C ILE A 175 -7.79 10.52 8.37
N ASP A 176 -8.63 11.02 7.46
CA ASP A 176 -9.78 11.85 7.80
C ASP A 176 -10.83 11.07 8.60
N LEU A 177 -11.11 9.82 8.19
CA LEU A 177 -12.00 8.93 8.93
C LEU A 177 -11.46 8.62 10.33
N LEU A 178 -10.16 8.35 10.48
CA LEU A 178 -9.53 8.15 11.79
C LEU A 178 -9.71 9.38 12.69
N THR A 179 -9.55 10.58 12.15
CA THR A 179 -9.80 11.84 12.88
C THR A 179 -11.26 11.92 13.33
N ALA A 180 -12.22 11.61 12.45
CA ALA A 180 -13.63 11.60 12.78
C ALA A 180 -13.99 10.55 13.86
N ILE A 181 -13.36 9.38 13.83
CA ILE A 181 -13.50 8.35 14.88
C ILE A 181 -12.99 8.89 16.22
N GLN A 182 -11.81 9.50 16.25
CA GLN A 182 -11.25 10.08 17.47
C GLN A 182 -12.15 11.14 18.09
N ASP A 183 -12.76 11.99 17.25
CA ASP A 183 -13.71 13.00 17.70
C ASP A 183 -14.97 12.37 18.30
N LYS A 184 -15.50 11.32 17.66
CA LYS A 184 -16.64 10.56 18.19
C LYS A 184 -16.32 9.92 19.55
N VAL A 185 -15.16 9.25 19.65
CA VAL A 185 -14.69 8.63 20.90
C VAL A 185 -14.53 9.68 22.00
N SER A 186 -13.90 10.82 21.68
CA SER A 186 -13.68 11.90 22.66
C SER A 186 -14.97 12.55 23.17
N ARG A 187 -16.05 12.57 22.38
CA ARG A 187 -17.37 13.07 22.82
C ARG A 187 -18.11 12.09 23.74
N LYS A 188 -17.76 10.81 23.73
CA LYS A 188 -18.43 9.75 24.50
C LYS A 188 -17.78 9.43 25.84
N MET A 189 -16.53 9.84 26.00
CA MET A 189 -15.82 9.78 27.27
C MET A 189 -16.45 10.80 28.22
#